data_AF-A0A1Y2BWT2-F1
#
_entry.id   AF-A0A1Y2BWT2-F1
#
_cell.length_a   1.000
_cell.length_b   1.000
_cell.length_c   1.000
_cell.angle_alpha   90.00
_cell.angle_beta   90.00
_cell.angle_gamma   90.00
#
_symmetry.space_group_name_H-M   'P 1'
#
loop_
_entity.id
_entity.type
_entity.pdbx_description
1 polymer ?
#
loop_
_entity_poly.entity_id
_entity_poly.type
_entity_poly.pdbx_seq_one_letter_code
_entity_poly.pdbx_strand_id
1 'polypeptide(L)'
;MKDHQEINKTRIPNLFYQTEMNGDWMNYGPPTAPEYYVRVWKRMYTIMKQYSPSTKIVWSPNFDLKPGNTEYWPGTDYVDVVGTSVYWKGFGYNNPMPPSYVSDSMATVYNEYAKVYQKPFVISECSAAWESGSGSNPGTGQTFASVTSSIDQVGFQKSFWTEVLSTKLLDSYPLLQAAYIFEDAKQEEFWTDFRVTNDTAVRTMFMGLIDTLDATGRMKWANPLTTTTTTTTTTTRAVSTAVATVISTTTKSGSFIASLGSSALALLACLL
;
A
#
# COMPACT_ATOMS: atom_id res chain seq x y z
N MET A 1 12.58 3.34 -32.31
CA MET A 1 11.44 3.24 -31.37
C MET A 1 11.04 1.77 -31.26
N LYS A 2 11.50 1.09 -30.21
CA LYS A 2 10.94 -0.15 -29.63
C LYS A 2 11.91 -0.62 -28.55
N ASP A 3 11.87 0.06 -27.41
CA ASP A 3 12.26 -0.52 -26.12
C ASP A 3 10.99 -0.57 -25.30
N HIS A 4 10.15 -1.56 -25.56
CA HIS A 4 9.15 -1.96 -24.60
C HIS A 4 9.91 -2.77 -23.57
N GLN A 5 10.20 -2.17 -22.41
CA GLN A 5 10.75 -2.90 -21.28
C GLN A 5 9.87 -4.13 -21.04
N GLU A 6 10.46 -5.32 -21.15
CA GLU A 6 9.80 -6.56 -20.74
C GLU A 6 9.47 -6.45 -19.26
N ILE A 7 8.21 -6.16 -18.94
CA ILE A 7 7.69 -6.35 -17.59
C ILE A 7 7.80 -7.85 -17.33
N ASN A 8 8.69 -8.19 -16.39
CA ASN A 8 9.09 -9.54 -16.03
C ASN A 8 7.87 -10.46 -15.89
N LYS A 9 7.70 -11.43 -16.82
CA LYS A 9 6.51 -12.31 -16.94
C LYS A 9 6.26 -13.22 -15.72
N THR A 10 7.14 -13.20 -14.72
CA THR A 10 7.07 -13.98 -13.48
C THR A 10 6.44 -13.23 -12.30
N ARG A 11 6.17 -11.93 -12.43
CA ARG A 11 5.40 -11.17 -11.43
C ARG A 11 4.05 -10.79 -12.04
N ILE A 12 2.97 -11.14 -11.34
CA ILE A 12 1.62 -10.64 -11.64
C ILE A 12 1.45 -9.38 -10.80
N PRO A 13 1.67 -8.16 -11.35
CA PRO A 13 1.50 -6.95 -10.58
C PRO A 13 0.02 -6.67 -10.34
N ASN A 14 -0.30 -6.19 -9.15
CA ASN A 14 -1.56 -5.53 -8.86
C ASN A 14 -1.40 -4.05 -9.20
N LEU A 15 -2.28 -3.52 -10.05
CA LEU A 15 -2.41 -2.10 -10.35
C LEU A 15 -3.58 -1.53 -9.55
N PHE A 16 -3.27 -0.61 -8.64
CA PHE A 16 -4.22 0.24 -7.94
C PHE A 16 -4.37 1.53 -8.75
N TYR A 17 -5.57 1.80 -9.27
CA TYR A 17 -5.82 2.95 -10.13
C TYR A 17 -7.00 3.74 -9.61
N GLN A 18 -6.82 5.05 -9.33
CA GLN A 18 -7.89 5.92 -8.82
C GLN A 18 -8.68 5.26 -7.67
N THR A 19 -7.97 4.90 -6.60
CA THR A 19 -8.54 4.34 -5.37
C THR A 19 -9.27 5.42 -4.58
N GLU A 20 -10.13 5.03 -3.63
CA GLU A 20 -10.85 5.97 -2.74
C GLU A 20 -11.70 7.02 -3.47
N MET A 21 -12.19 6.70 -4.66
CA MET A 21 -13.03 7.58 -5.49
C MET A 21 -14.35 8.03 -4.84
N ASN A 22 -14.78 7.41 -3.75
CA ASN A 22 -15.94 7.83 -2.97
C ASN A 22 -15.60 8.93 -1.94
N GLY A 23 -14.33 9.33 -1.81
CA GLY A 23 -13.88 10.48 -1.01
C GLY A 23 -13.75 11.76 -1.86
N ASP A 24 -13.88 12.93 -1.23
CA ASP A 24 -13.87 14.25 -1.88
C ASP A 24 -12.47 14.90 -1.98
N TRP A 25 -11.43 14.18 -1.55
CA TRP A 25 -10.03 14.65 -1.59
C TRP A 25 -9.33 14.41 -2.93
N MET A 26 -9.90 13.58 -3.81
CA MET A 26 -9.35 13.28 -5.14
C MET A 26 -10.19 13.92 -6.24
N ASN A 27 -9.54 14.42 -7.29
CA ASN A 27 -10.24 15.08 -8.41
C ASN A 27 -11.18 14.15 -9.22
N TYR A 28 -11.05 12.83 -9.06
CA TYR A 28 -11.91 11.83 -9.66
C TYR A 28 -13.04 11.34 -8.73
N GLY A 29 -13.06 11.79 -7.47
CA GLY A 29 -14.18 11.65 -6.55
C GLY A 29 -15.05 12.91 -6.52
N PRO A 30 -16.03 13.02 -5.60
CA PRO A 30 -16.89 14.19 -5.50
C PRO A 30 -16.08 15.50 -5.49
N PRO A 31 -16.52 16.54 -6.24
CA PRO A 31 -17.80 16.68 -6.94
C PRO A 31 -17.82 16.07 -8.36
N THR A 32 -16.78 15.36 -8.80
CA THR A 32 -16.80 14.65 -10.09
C THR A 32 -17.83 13.53 -10.05
N ALA A 33 -18.73 13.52 -11.04
CA ALA A 33 -19.84 12.57 -11.06
C ALA A 33 -19.35 11.13 -11.30
N PRO A 34 -19.90 10.11 -10.59
CA PRO A 34 -19.43 8.73 -10.64
C PRO A 34 -19.37 8.12 -12.05
N GLU A 35 -20.24 8.52 -12.97
CA GLU A 35 -20.25 8.03 -14.34
C GLU A 35 -18.97 8.38 -15.12
N TYR A 36 -18.30 9.49 -14.78
CA TYR A 36 -17.01 9.84 -15.38
C TYR A 36 -15.91 8.90 -14.90
N TYR A 37 -15.88 8.62 -13.60
CA TYR A 37 -14.98 7.63 -13.02
C TYR A 37 -15.15 6.27 -13.71
N VAL A 38 -16.38 5.76 -13.79
CA VAL A 38 -16.69 4.47 -14.43
C VAL A 38 -16.26 4.44 -15.90
N ARG A 39 -16.48 5.53 -16.65
CA ARG A 39 -16.06 5.62 -18.06
C ARG A 39 -14.54 5.55 -18.21
N VAL A 40 -13.80 6.29 -17.39
CA VAL A 40 -12.33 6.32 -17.41
C VAL A 40 -11.77 4.97 -16.96
N TRP A 41 -12.36 4.37 -15.91
CA TRP A 41 -12.02 3.05 -15.42
C TRP A 41 -12.10 1.99 -16.52
N LYS A 42 -13.26 1.88 -17.19
CA LYS A 42 -13.46 0.89 -18.25
C LYS A 42 -12.46 1.05 -19.39
N ARG A 43 -12.17 2.30 -19.79
CA ARG A 43 -11.15 2.59 -20.81
C ARG A 43 -9.75 2.16 -20.36
N MET A 44 -9.35 2.50 -19.13
CA MET A 44 -8.07 2.09 -18.54
C MET A 44 -7.96 0.56 -18.50
N TYR A 45 -9.00 -0.12 -17.99
CA TYR A 45 -9.04 -1.58 -17.89
C TYR A 45 -8.86 -2.23 -19.26
N THR A 46 -9.63 -1.80 -20.28
CA THR A 46 -9.52 -2.35 -21.64
C THR A 46 -8.10 -2.19 -22.21
N ILE A 47 -7.47 -1.03 -22.05
CA ILE A 47 -6.10 -0.79 -22.52
C ILE A 47 -5.11 -1.69 -21.76
N MET A 48 -5.21 -1.74 -20.44
CA MET A 48 -4.32 -2.56 -19.62
C MET A 48 -4.46 -4.05 -19.96
N LYS A 49 -5.68 -4.56 -20.18
CA LYS A 49 -5.89 -5.95 -20.60
C LYS A 49 -5.41 -6.24 -22.01
N GLN A 50 -5.38 -5.25 -22.90
CA GLN A 50 -4.81 -5.41 -24.24
C GLN A 50 -3.27 -5.55 -24.21
N TYR A 51 -2.58 -4.76 -23.40
CA TYR A 51 -1.10 -4.70 -23.44
C TYR A 51 -0.40 -5.44 -22.30
N SER A 52 -1.09 -5.67 -21.18
CA SER A 52 -0.59 -6.38 -20.00
C SER A 52 -1.70 -7.26 -19.38
N PRO A 53 -2.15 -8.30 -20.09
CA PRO A 53 -3.28 -9.13 -19.65
C PRO A 53 -3.04 -9.84 -18.31
N SER A 54 -1.79 -10.05 -17.93
CA SER A 54 -1.43 -10.63 -16.63
C SER A 54 -1.61 -9.68 -15.46
N THR A 55 -1.57 -8.36 -15.66
CA THR A 55 -1.75 -7.36 -14.60
C THR A 55 -3.16 -7.47 -14.01
N LYS A 56 -3.25 -7.56 -12.68
CA LYS A 56 -4.52 -7.53 -11.95
C LYS A 56 -4.87 -6.09 -11.63
N ILE A 57 -6.10 -5.69 -11.89
CA ILE A 57 -6.58 -4.33 -11.68
C ILE A 57 -7.51 -4.33 -10.45
N VAL A 58 -7.13 -3.53 -9.45
CA VAL A 58 -7.77 -3.51 -8.13
C VAL A 58 -8.73 -2.33 -8.02
N TRP A 59 -10.03 -2.61 -7.96
CA TRP A 59 -11.07 -1.61 -7.66
C TRP A 59 -11.18 -1.46 -6.14
N SER A 60 -10.84 -0.28 -5.62
CA SER A 60 -10.66 -0.07 -4.20
C SER A 60 -11.28 1.27 -3.73
N PRO A 61 -12.55 1.28 -3.31
CA PRO A 61 -13.12 2.40 -2.58
C PRO A 61 -12.48 2.59 -1.19
N ASN A 62 -12.73 3.73 -0.56
CA ASN A 62 -12.48 3.93 0.86
C ASN A 62 -13.49 3.12 1.71
N PHE A 63 -13.15 2.77 2.95
CA PHE A 63 -13.98 1.90 3.81
C PHE A 63 -15.40 2.41 4.05
N ASP A 64 -15.64 3.70 3.92
CA ASP A 64 -16.91 4.37 4.24
C ASP A 64 -17.89 4.44 3.04
N LEU A 65 -17.62 3.68 1.97
CA LEU A 65 -18.55 3.47 0.87
C LEU A 65 -19.91 3.02 1.42
N LYS A 66 -20.97 3.73 1.04
CA LYS A 66 -22.30 3.48 1.59
C LYS A 66 -22.84 2.12 1.12
N PRO A 67 -23.45 1.32 2.00
CA PRO A 67 -24.13 0.09 1.60
C PRO A 67 -25.10 0.32 0.43
N GLY A 68 -25.03 -0.55 -0.57
CA GLY A 68 -25.83 -0.48 -1.78
C GLY A 68 -25.36 0.55 -2.83
N ASN A 69 -24.23 1.25 -2.64
CA ASN A 69 -23.77 2.23 -3.62
C ASN A 69 -23.21 1.55 -4.89
N THR A 70 -23.97 1.53 -5.98
CA THR A 70 -23.48 0.97 -7.25
C THR A 70 -22.90 2.02 -8.21
N GLU A 71 -22.79 3.28 -7.81
CA GLU A 71 -22.51 4.41 -8.71
C GLU A 71 -21.07 4.38 -9.24
N TYR A 72 -20.11 3.98 -8.40
CA TYR A 72 -18.70 3.86 -8.77
C TYR A 72 -18.31 2.45 -9.27
N TRP A 73 -19.25 1.50 -9.29
CA TRP A 73 -18.96 0.12 -9.69
C TRP A 73 -18.90 0.00 -11.22
N PRO A 74 -17.74 -0.36 -11.80
CA PRO A 74 -17.59 -0.44 -13.25
C PRO A 74 -18.19 -1.71 -13.85
N GLY A 75 -18.65 -2.65 -13.04
CA GLY A 75 -19.12 -3.97 -13.46
C GLY A 75 -18.04 -5.05 -13.32
N THR A 76 -18.49 -6.28 -13.06
CA THR A 76 -17.62 -7.43 -12.71
C THR A 76 -16.57 -7.77 -13.78
N ASP A 77 -16.85 -7.50 -15.06
CA ASP A 77 -15.93 -7.78 -16.17
C ASP A 77 -14.72 -6.83 -16.21
N TYR A 78 -14.80 -5.70 -15.49
CA TYR A 78 -13.78 -4.65 -15.44
C TYR A 78 -13.02 -4.62 -14.10
N VAL A 79 -13.10 -5.68 -13.30
CA VAL A 79 -12.45 -5.77 -11.98
C VAL A 79 -11.82 -7.14 -11.82
N ASP A 80 -10.52 -7.21 -11.52
CA ASP A 80 -9.86 -8.48 -11.18
C ASP A 80 -9.89 -8.75 -9.68
N VAL A 81 -9.70 -7.71 -8.88
CA VAL A 81 -9.56 -7.75 -7.42
C VAL A 81 -10.37 -6.60 -6.84
N VAL A 82 -11.09 -6.84 -5.75
CA VAL A 82 -11.76 -5.81 -4.97
C VAL A 82 -10.84 -5.44 -3.81
N GLY A 83 -10.79 -4.18 -3.42
CA GLY A 83 -10.09 -3.79 -2.21
C GLY A 83 -10.78 -2.67 -1.45
N THR A 84 -10.22 -2.32 -0.31
CA THR A 84 -10.62 -1.11 0.43
C THR A 84 -9.44 -0.56 1.21
N SER A 85 -9.41 0.76 1.42
CA SER A 85 -8.49 1.39 2.38
C SER A 85 -9.07 1.36 3.78
N VAL A 86 -8.25 1.06 4.80
CA VAL A 86 -8.68 1.02 6.21
C VAL A 86 -7.61 1.65 7.10
N TYR A 87 -7.97 2.75 7.77
CA TYR A 87 -7.10 3.41 8.73
C TYR A 87 -7.78 3.55 10.09
N TRP A 88 -7.00 3.41 11.15
CA TRP A 88 -7.40 3.85 12.48
C TRP A 88 -6.77 5.20 12.78
N LYS A 89 -7.60 6.25 12.90
CA LYS A 89 -7.21 7.63 13.20
C LYS A 89 -7.94 8.12 14.45
N GLY A 90 -7.21 8.83 15.31
CA GLY A 90 -7.70 9.30 16.60
C GLY A 90 -8.29 10.71 16.57
N PHE A 91 -7.92 11.51 15.57
CA PHE A 91 -8.30 12.91 15.41
C PHE A 91 -8.16 13.74 16.70
N GLY A 92 -6.96 13.71 17.27
CA GLY A 92 -6.57 14.40 18.52
C GLY A 92 -6.51 13.48 19.73
N TYR A 93 -6.95 12.22 19.60
CA TYR A 93 -6.97 11.24 20.67
C TYR A 93 -6.35 9.89 20.27
N ASN A 94 -5.14 9.58 20.74
CA ASN A 94 -4.56 8.25 20.56
C ASN A 94 -5.12 7.27 21.60
N ASN A 95 -6.22 6.62 21.24
CA ASN A 95 -6.87 5.56 22.02
C ASN A 95 -6.73 4.20 21.31
N PRO A 96 -6.78 3.07 22.03
CA PRO A 96 -6.81 1.75 21.41
C PRO A 96 -7.96 1.61 20.41
N MET A 97 -7.68 1.01 19.26
CA MET A 97 -8.70 0.65 18.28
C MET A 97 -9.68 -0.39 18.87
N PRO A 98 -11.00 -0.24 18.65
CA PRO A 98 -11.96 -1.28 18.98
C PRO A 98 -11.62 -2.61 18.28
N PRO A 99 -11.71 -3.79 18.95
CA PRO A 99 -11.22 -5.05 18.40
C PRO A 99 -11.88 -5.60 17.12
N SER A 100 -13.00 -5.05 16.68
CA SER A 100 -13.69 -5.42 15.43
C SER A 100 -13.64 -4.33 14.36
N TYR A 101 -12.94 -3.23 14.61
CA TYR A 101 -13.00 -2.06 13.75
C TYR A 101 -12.54 -2.37 12.32
N VAL A 102 -11.47 -3.15 12.12
CA VAL A 102 -10.99 -3.47 10.77
C VAL A 102 -12.02 -4.33 10.04
N SER A 103 -12.54 -5.37 10.70
CA SER A 103 -13.56 -6.24 10.12
C SER A 103 -14.85 -5.48 9.79
N ASP A 104 -15.33 -4.63 10.70
CA ASP A 104 -16.52 -3.82 10.47
C ASP A 104 -16.30 -2.82 9.32
N SER A 105 -15.11 -2.22 9.23
CA SER A 105 -14.76 -1.24 8.17
C SER A 105 -14.75 -1.86 6.77
N MET A 106 -14.25 -3.09 6.62
CA MET A 106 -14.22 -3.74 5.32
C MET A 106 -15.54 -4.45 4.93
N ALA A 107 -16.46 -4.63 5.88
CA ALA A 107 -17.60 -5.52 5.73
C ALA A 107 -18.48 -5.17 4.53
N THR A 108 -18.78 -3.89 4.29
CA THR A 108 -19.60 -3.45 3.16
C THR A 108 -18.96 -3.82 1.83
N VAL A 109 -17.71 -3.39 1.61
CA VAL A 109 -17.00 -3.61 0.34
C VAL A 109 -16.75 -5.10 0.09
N TYR A 110 -16.42 -5.85 1.14
CA TYR A 110 -16.26 -7.30 1.05
C TYR A 110 -17.57 -8.00 0.69
N ASN A 111 -18.64 -7.76 1.44
CA ASN A 111 -19.88 -8.52 1.29
C ASN A 111 -20.63 -8.18 0.01
N GLU A 112 -20.63 -6.92 -0.42
CA GLU A 112 -21.43 -6.49 -1.57
C GLU A 112 -20.71 -6.64 -2.91
N TYR A 113 -19.38 -6.68 -2.94
CA TYR A 113 -18.61 -6.77 -4.18
C TYR A 113 -17.74 -8.01 -4.24
N ALA A 114 -16.82 -8.18 -3.28
CA ALA A 114 -15.88 -9.30 -3.34
C ALA A 114 -16.60 -10.65 -3.24
N LYS A 115 -17.48 -10.79 -2.25
CA LYS A 115 -18.27 -12.00 -2.01
C LYS A 115 -19.36 -12.20 -3.07
N VAL A 116 -20.11 -11.17 -3.45
CA VAL A 116 -21.17 -11.28 -4.48
C VAL A 116 -20.59 -11.70 -5.83
N TYR A 117 -19.47 -11.10 -6.26
CA TYR A 117 -18.88 -11.37 -7.56
C TYR A 117 -17.72 -12.39 -7.53
N GLN A 118 -17.49 -13.03 -6.37
CA GLN A 118 -16.45 -14.04 -6.15
C GLN A 118 -15.06 -13.55 -6.60
N LYS A 119 -14.73 -12.31 -6.25
CA LYS A 119 -13.43 -11.68 -6.56
C LYS A 119 -12.49 -11.79 -5.35
N PRO A 120 -11.17 -11.98 -5.57
CA PRO A 120 -10.18 -11.75 -4.54
C PRO A 120 -10.36 -10.40 -3.86
N PHE A 121 -10.02 -10.33 -2.57
CA PHE A 121 -10.14 -9.14 -1.75
C PHE A 121 -8.78 -8.74 -1.16
N VAL A 122 -8.49 -7.45 -1.07
CA VAL A 122 -7.29 -6.91 -0.41
C VAL A 122 -7.60 -5.68 0.43
N ILE A 123 -6.91 -5.51 1.55
CA ILE A 123 -6.86 -4.21 2.22
C ILE A 123 -5.80 -3.39 1.48
N SER A 124 -6.23 -2.46 0.62
CA SER A 124 -5.38 -1.81 -0.39
C SER A 124 -4.41 -0.80 0.20
N GLU A 125 -4.81 -0.16 1.30
CA GLU A 125 -3.98 0.72 2.09
C GLU A 125 -4.43 0.57 3.54
N CYS A 126 -3.49 0.38 4.47
CA CYS A 126 -3.83 0.33 5.88
C CYS A 126 -2.69 0.67 6.81
N SER A 127 -3.03 1.35 7.91
CA SER A 127 -2.20 1.47 9.11
C SER A 127 -2.99 2.10 10.26
N ALA A 128 -2.39 2.09 11.45
CA ALA A 128 -2.79 2.93 12.56
C ALA A 128 -1.96 4.21 12.57
N ALA A 129 -2.65 5.34 12.50
CA ALA A 129 -2.12 6.68 12.36
C ALA A 129 -1.76 7.28 13.72
N TRP A 130 -0.54 7.10 14.21
CA TRP A 130 -0.14 7.70 15.48
C TRP A 130 0.02 9.21 15.31
N GLU A 131 -0.84 9.98 15.98
CA GLU A 131 -0.88 11.44 15.86
C GLU A 131 -0.04 12.12 16.96
N SER A 132 0.56 13.26 16.64
CA SER A 132 1.33 14.07 17.60
C SER A 132 1.28 15.56 17.26
N GLY A 133 1.67 16.38 18.22
CA GLY A 133 1.69 17.84 18.08
C GLY A 133 0.30 18.48 18.16
N SER A 134 0.22 19.75 17.80
CA SER A 134 -1.05 20.48 17.71
C SER A 134 -1.79 20.12 16.42
N GLY A 135 -3.10 20.35 16.41
CA GLY A 135 -3.94 20.06 15.26
C GLY A 135 -5.41 20.34 15.52
N SER A 136 -6.27 19.96 14.59
CA SER A 136 -7.72 20.16 14.70
C SER A 136 -8.48 18.95 14.20
N ASN A 137 -9.53 18.53 14.92
CA ASN A 137 -10.40 17.46 14.46
C ASN A 137 -11.31 17.98 13.34
N PRO A 138 -11.26 17.42 12.12
CA PRO A 138 -12.01 17.93 10.97
C PRO A 138 -13.52 17.66 11.10
N GLY A 139 -13.92 16.62 11.84
CA GLY A 139 -15.31 16.26 12.05
C GLY A 139 -16.03 17.12 13.10
N THR A 140 -15.31 17.62 14.11
CA THR A 140 -15.90 18.40 15.21
C THR A 140 -15.47 19.88 15.22
N GLY A 141 -14.39 20.23 14.52
CA GLY A 141 -13.77 21.56 14.58
C GLY A 141 -12.97 21.82 15.86
N GLN A 142 -12.83 20.84 16.76
CA GLN A 142 -12.09 20.99 18.01
C GLN A 142 -10.58 21.18 17.72
N THR A 143 -9.98 22.21 18.32
CA THR A 143 -8.54 22.47 18.25
C THR A 143 -7.79 21.89 19.44
N PHE A 144 -6.58 21.40 19.21
CA PHE A 144 -5.72 20.79 20.23
C PHE A 144 -4.36 21.49 20.26
N ALA A 145 -3.89 21.86 21.45
CA ALA A 145 -2.51 22.31 21.65
C ALA A 145 -1.52 21.13 21.54
N SER A 146 -1.96 19.94 21.90
CA SER A 146 -1.26 18.67 21.71
C SER A 146 -2.28 17.53 21.65
N VAL A 147 -1.97 16.48 20.89
CA VAL A 147 -2.70 15.20 20.94
C VAL A 147 -2.74 14.67 22.37
N THR A 148 -3.88 14.09 22.75
CA THR A 148 -4.07 13.38 24.03
C THR A 148 -3.93 11.88 23.80
N SER A 149 -3.03 11.21 24.51
CA SER A 149 -2.77 9.78 24.33
C SER A 149 -3.12 8.99 25.60
N SER A 150 -4.00 8.00 25.49
CA SER A 150 -4.29 7.05 26.58
C SER A 150 -3.41 5.79 26.53
N ILE A 151 -2.66 5.62 25.45
CA ILE A 151 -1.76 4.50 25.16
C ILE A 151 -0.51 5.02 24.47
N ASP A 152 0.59 4.29 24.53
CA ASP A 152 1.80 4.59 23.76
C ASP A 152 1.66 4.20 22.28
N GLN A 153 2.61 4.62 21.45
CA GLN A 153 2.59 4.34 20.01
C GLN A 153 2.59 2.84 19.72
N VAL A 154 3.37 2.06 20.48
CA VAL A 154 3.43 0.60 20.35
C VAL A 154 2.06 0.00 20.58
N GLY A 155 1.39 0.34 21.68
CA GLY A 155 0.07 -0.18 22.01
C GLY A 155 -1.01 0.30 21.04
N PHE A 156 -0.95 1.55 20.57
CA PHE A 156 -1.85 2.09 19.55
C PHE A 156 -1.75 1.28 18.25
N GLN A 157 -0.55 1.15 17.68
CA GLN A 157 -0.37 0.41 16.42
C GLN A 157 -0.58 -1.09 16.60
N LYS A 158 -0.25 -1.66 17.77
CA LYS A 158 -0.56 -3.05 18.08
C LYS A 158 -2.06 -3.32 18.07
N SER A 159 -2.89 -2.39 18.55
CA SER A 159 -4.35 -2.58 18.58
C SER A 159 -4.94 -2.80 17.17
N PHE A 160 -4.39 -2.12 16.16
CA PHE A 160 -4.76 -2.28 14.76
C PHE A 160 -4.20 -3.56 14.15
N TRP A 161 -2.88 -3.75 14.22
CA TRP A 161 -2.21 -4.87 13.56
C TRP A 161 -2.58 -6.23 14.14
N THR A 162 -3.01 -6.28 15.41
CA THR A 162 -3.51 -7.52 16.03
C THR A 162 -4.73 -8.06 15.29
N GLU A 163 -5.65 -7.22 14.82
CA GLU A 163 -6.82 -7.68 14.06
C GLU A 163 -6.41 -8.06 12.63
N VAL A 164 -5.66 -7.19 11.94
CA VAL A 164 -5.20 -7.40 10.55
C VAL A 164 -4.41 -8.71 10.41
N LEU A 165 -3.52 -9.00 11.36
CA LEU A 165 -2.65 -10.18 11.36
C LEU A 165 -3.22 -11.33 12.21
N SER A 166 -4.55 -11.50 12.25
CA SER A 166 -5.20 -12.60 12.97
C SER A 166 -5.77 -13.66 12.05
N THR A 167 -5.69 -14.93 12.47
CA THR A 167 -6.38 -16.04 11.80
C THR A 167 -7.89 -15.83 11.78
N LYS A 168 -8.46 -15.25 12.85
CA LYS A 168 -9.88 -14.91 12.95
C LYS A 168 -10.35 -14.01 11.80
N LEU A 169 -9.56 -13.01 11.43
CA LEU A 169 -9.89 -12.14 10.31
C LEU A 169 -9.91 -12.92 9.00
N LEU A 170 -8.87 -13.73 8.76
CA LEU A 170 -8.78 -14.55 7.54
C LEU A 170 -9.90 -15.58 7.43
N ASP A 171 -10.29 -16.20 8.55
CA ASP A 171 -11.38 -17.17 8.60
C ASP A 171 -12.74 -16.51 8.32
N SER A 172 -12.92 -15.26 8.78
CA SER A 172 -14.16 -14.50 8.56
C SER A 172 -14.25 -13.92 7.15
N TYR A 173 -13.09 -13.69 6.51
CA TYR A 173 -12.97 -13.05 5.19
C TYR A 173 -12.13 -13.91 4.24
N PRO A 174 -12.59 -15.10 3.82
CA PRO A 174 -11.79 -16.09 3.07
C PRO A 174 -11.37 -15.67 1.65
N LEU A 175 -11.78 -14.49 1.18
CA LEU A 175 -11.29 -13.93 -0.09
C LEU A 175 -10.15 -12.92 0.14
N LEU A 176 -9.85 -12.56 1.39
CA LEU A 176 -8.77 -11.64 1.76
C LEU A 176 -7.42 -12.29 1.47
N GLN A 177 -6.67 -11.68 0.56
CA GLN A 177 -5.39 -12.22 0.08
C GLN A 177 -4.18 -11.39 0.47
N ALA A 178 -4.35 -10.13 0.86
CA ALA A 178 -3.25 -9.26 1.24
C ALA A 178 -3.75 -8.04 2.02
N ALA A 179 -2.88 -7.52 2.87
CA ALA A 179 -3.00 -6.19 3.45
C ALA A 179 -1.75 -5.38 3.10
N TYR A 180 -1.94 -4.21 2.50
CA TYR A 180 -0.89 -3.33 2.04
C TYR A 180 -0.64 -2.23 3.07
N ILE A 181 0.54 -2.28 3.69
CA ILE A 181 0.94 -1.33 4.72
C ILE A 181 1.12 0.06 4.09
N PHE A 182 0.53 1.08 4.72
CA PHE A 182 0.81 2.47 4.41
C PHE A 182 1.98 2.96 5.26
N GLU A 183 3.18 3.02 4.68
CA GLU A 183 4.44 3.27 5.36
C GLU A 183 4.95 4.69 5.09
N ASP A 184 4.28 5.68 5.66
CA ASP A 184 4.65 7.10 5.51
C ASP A 184 4.42 7.89 6.82
N ALA A 185 5.10 9.02 6.97
CA ALA A 185 4.78 10.00 8.00
C ALA A 185 4.65 11.38 7.35
N LYS A 186 3.53 12.04 7.61
CA LYS A 186 3.20 13.30 6.97
C LYS A 186 2.41 14.21 7.90
N GLN A 187 2.45 15.49 7.59
CA GLN A 187 1.54 16.46 8.16
C GLN A 187 0.16 16.26 7.53
N GLU A 188 -0.84 15.96 8.36
CA GLU A 188 -2.26 16.01 8.02
C GLU A 188 -2.94 17.03 8.96
N GLU A 189 -4.09 16.69 9.54
CA GLU A 189 -4.70 17.49 10.61
C GLU A 189 -3.82 17.56 11.86
N PHE A 190 -3.00 16.53 12.05
CA PHE A 190 -1.93 16.39 13.03
C PHE A 190 -0.66 15.88 12.34
N TRP A 191 0.51 16.00 12.98
CA TRP A 191 1.67 15.25 12.50
C TRP A 191 1.42 13.76 12.75
N THR A 192 1.36 12.99 11.67
CA THR A 192 0.84 11.63 11.71
C THR A 192 1.88 10.63 11.23
N ASP A 193 2.19 9.64 12.07
CA ASP A 193 3.12 8.57 11.76
C ASP A 193 2.38 7.24 11.55
N PHE A 194 2.32 6.79 10.29
CA PHE A 194 1.72 5.51 9.92
C PHE A 194 2.74 4.37 9.91
N ARG A 195 4.03 4.68 10.07
CA ARG A 195 5.12 3.74 9.83
C ARG A 195 5.20 2.70 10.94
N VAL A 196 5.45 1.45 10.54
CA VAL A 196 5.81 0.37 11.47
C VAL A 196 7.32 0.13 11.54
N THR A 197 8.11 0.70 10.62
CA THR A 197 9.55 0.46 10.54
C THR A 197 10.41 1.54 11.19
N ASN A 198 9.85 2.72 11.46
CA ASN A 198 10.60 3.89 11.93
C ASN A 198 11.03 3.77 13.40
N ASP A 199 10.13 3.34 14.30
CA ASP A 199 10.43 3.10 15.70
C ASP A 199 10.81 1.63 15.95
N THR A 200 11.83 1.38 16.77
CA THR A 200 12.34 0.02 16.99
C THR A 200 11.36 -0.84 17.77
N ALA A 201 10.68 -0.28 18.78
CA ALA A 201 9.73 -1.03 19.59
C ALA A 201 8.45 -1.37 18.79
N VAL A 202 7.98 -0.42 17.97
CA VAL A 202 6.88 -0.65 17.02
C VAL A 202 7.25 -1.75 16.03
N ARG A 203 8.44 -1.67 15.42
CA ARG A 203 8.91 -2.67 14.45
C ARG A 203 9.00 -4.06 15.07
N THR A 204 9.57 -4.18 16.27
CA THR A 204 9.66 -5.45 17.00
C THR A 204 8.28 -6.01 17.30
N MET A 205 7.33 -5.17 17.73
CA MET A 205 5.94 -5.58 17.96
C MET A 205 5.30 -6.11 16.67
N PHE A 206 5.42 -5.36 15.57
CA PHE A 206 4.83 -5.71 14.28
C PHE A 206 5.41 -7.03 13.73
N MET A 207 6.73 -7.21 13.78
CA MET A 207 7.38 -8.46 13.38
C MET A 207 6.92 -9.64 14.24
N GLY A 208 6.73 -9.45 15.55
CA GLY A 208 6.20 -10.50 16.42
C GLY A 208 4.78 -10.95 16.05
N LEU A 209 3.93 -10.03 15.57
CA LEU A 209 2.60 -10.38 15.04
C LEU A 209 2.69 -11.16 13.72
N ILE A 210 3.62 -10.77 12.84
CA ILE A 210 3.91 -11.52 11.61
C ILE A 210 4.36 -12.94 11.94
N ASP A 211 5.34 -13.09 12.84
CA ASP A 211 5.88 -14.40 13.24
C ASP A 211 4.79 -15.29 13.85
N THR A 212 3.89 -14.68 14.64
CA THR A 212 2.73 -15.38 15.22
C THR A 212 1.80 -15.91 14.14
N LEU A 213 1.47 -15.11 13.13
CA LEU A 213 0.60 -15.55 12.03
C LEU A 213 1.31 -16.55 11.11
N ASP A 214 2.60 -16.35 10.84
CA ASP A 214 3.42 -17.26 10.04
C ASP A 214 3.53 -18.66 10.67
N ALA A 215 3.69 -18.73 11.98
CA ALA A 215 3.71 -19.99 12.74
C ALA A 215 2.40 -20.81 12.61
N THR A 216 1.28 -20.18 12.20
CA THR A 216 0.02 -20.89 11.90
C THR A 216 -0.03 -21.49 10.49
N GLY A 217 0.95 -21.19 9.64
CA GLY A 217 0.99 -21.61 8.23
C GLY A 217 0.07 -20.80 7.31
N ARG A 218 -0.46 -19.66 7.79
CA ARG A 218 -1.39 -18.80 7.05
C ARG A 218 -0.72 -17.69 6.23
N MET A 219 0.59 -17.49 6.40
CA MET A 219 1.36 -16.53 5.63
C MET A 219 1.99 -17.18 4.40
N LYS A 220 2.00 -16.45 3.28
CA LYS A 220 2.78 -16.79 2.09
C LYS A 220 3.83 -15.74 1.81
N TRP A 221 5.07 -16.18 1.81
CA TRP A 221 6.23 -15.36 1.45
C TRP A 221 6.52 -15.42 -0.04
N ALA A 222 6.94 -14.28 -0.60
CA ALA A 222 7.50 -14.25 -1.94
C ALA A 222 8.81 -15.06 -1.98
N ASN A 223 9.05 -15.77 -3.08
CA ASN A 223 10.32 -16.46 -3.27
C ASN A 223 11.47 -15.44 -3.30
N PRO A 224 12.59 -15.71 -2.60
CA PRO A 224 13.80 -14.91 -2.74
C PRO A 224 14.21 -14.84 -4.21
N LEU A 225 14.60 -13.66 -4.68
CA LEU A 225 15.22 -13.54 -6.00
C LEU A 225 16.60 -14.20 -5.92
N THR A 226 16.82 -15.26 -6.69
CA THR A 226 18.17 -15.76 -6.96
C THR A 226 18.90 -14.73 -7.81
N THR A 227 19.76 -13.94 -7.18
CA THR A 227 20.69 -13.08 -7.91
C THR A 227 21.68 -13.97 -8.63
N THR A 228 21.50 -14.17 -9.94
CA THR A 228 22.53 -14.81 -10.77
C THR A 228 23.71 -13.86 -10.82
N THR A 229 24.74 -14.12 -10.01
CA THR A 229 26.04 -13.48 -10.17
C THR A 229 26.61 -13.95 -11.51
N THR A 230 26.41 -13.17 -12.56
CA THR A 230 27.18 -13.37 -13.78
C THR A 230 28.62 -13.00 -13.44
N THR A 231 29.45 -14.03 -13.23
CA THR A 231 30.91 -13.84 -13.18
C THR A 231 31.33 -13.37 -14.56
N THR A 232 31.45 -12.06 -14.73
CA THR A 232 32.13 -11.50 -15.91
C THR A 232 33.59 -11.87 -15.76
N THR A 233 34.02 -12.93 -16.45
CA THR A 233 35.43 -13.22 -16.63
C THR A 233 36.04 -12.06 -17.43
N THR A 234 36.69 -11.12 -16.75
CA THR A 234 37.47 -10.07 -17.39
C THR A 234 38.62 -10.75 -18.15
N THR A 235 38.42 -10.99 -19.44
CA THR A 235 39.53 -11.35 -20.32
C THR A 235 40.32 -10.06 -20.53
N THR A 236 41.49 -9.94 -19.92
CA THR A 236 42.43 -8.85 -20.19
C THR A 236 42.90 -8.94 -21.64
N ARG A 237 42.24 -8.20 -22.54
CA ARG A 237 42.83 -7.87 -23.85
C ARG A 237 43.73 -6.66 -23.66
N ALA A 238 45.02 -6.84 -23.89
CA ALA A 238 45.94 -5.74 -24.09
C ALA A 238 45.47 -4.92 -25.30
N VAL A 239 45.19 -3.64 -25.08
CA VAL A 239 44.95 -2.66 -26.15
C VAL A 239 46.00 -1.58 -26.01
N SER A 240 46.76 -1.41 -27.10
CA SER A 240 47.88 -0.50 -27.26
C SER A 240 47.51 0.96 -26.96
N THR A 241 48.42 1.65 -26.30
CA THR A 241 48.43 3.11 -26.10
C THR A 241 48.47 3.85 -27.43
N ALA A 242 47.36 4.50 -27.79
CA ALA A 242 47.36 5.64 -28.69
C ALA A 242 46.87 6.86 -27.90
N VAL A 243 47.77 7.81 -27.71
CA VAL A 243 47.56 9.07 -27.01
C VAL A 243 46.68 9.97 -27.87
N ALA A 244 45.51 10.36 -27.37
CA ALA A 244 44.72 11.45 -27.94
C ALA A 244 44.60 12.56 -26.89
N THR A 245 45.30 13.67 -27.16
CA THR A 245 45.27 14.90 -26.38
C THR A 245 43.99 15.67 -26.69
N VAL A 246 43.10 15.86 -25.71
CA VAL A 246 42.09 16.94 -25.77
C VAL A 246 41.88 17.58 -24.38
N ILE A 247 42.49 18.76 -24.27
CA ILE A 247 42.12 20.01 -23.57
C ILE A 247 41.09 19.91 -22.42
N SER A 248 41.59 20.27 -21.23
CA SER A 248 40.87 20.51 -20.00
C SER A 248 39.96 21.76 -20.07
N THR A 249 38.69 21.60 -19.69
CA THR A 249 37.86 22.70 -19.19
C THR A 249 37.47 22.40 -17.76
N THR A 250 37.89 23.30 -16.87
CA THR A 250 37.66 23.28 -15.42
C THR A 250 36.19 23.49 -15.12
N THR A 251 35.53 22.49 -14.54
CA THR A 251 34.31 22.72 -13.76
C THR A 251 34.37 21.97 -12.44
N LYS A 252 33.94 22.68 -11.41
CA LYS A 252 34.12 22.47 -9.97
C LYS A 252 33.64 21.09 -9.50
N SER A 253 34.43 20.46 -8.65
CA SER A 253 34.11 19.21 -7.95
C SER A 253 32.95 19.41 -6.96
N GLY A 254 31.84 18.72 -7.20
CA GLY A 254 30.82 18.44 -6.19
C GLY A 254 30.97 16.98 -5.75
N SER A 255 31.25 16.76 -4.47
CA SER A 255 31.22 15.43 -3.85
C SER A 255 29.78 14.90 -3.86
N PHE A 256 29.50 13.90 -4.70
CA PHE A 256 28.32 13.06 -4.56
C PHE A 256 28.74 11.77 -3.85
N ILE A 257 28.47 11.72 -2.55
CA ILE A 257 28.41 10.44 -1.85
C ILE A 257 27.07 9.83 -2.22
N ALA A 258 27.08 8.92 -3.20
CA ALA A 258 25.95 8.03 -3.43
C ALA A 258 25.96 6.99 -2.29
N SER A 259 25.12 7.18 -1.27
CA SER A 259 24.81 6.09 -0.34
C SER A 259 23.88 5.11 -1.07
N LEU A 260 24.47 4.08 -1.65
CA LEU A 260 23.76 2.85 -1.99
C LEU A 260 23.47 2.11 -0.68
N GLY A 261 22.20 1.76 -0.48
CA GLY A 261 21.85 0.63 0.39
C GLY A 261 20.93 0.99 1.56
N SER A 262 19.64 0.95 1.29
CA SER A 262 18.73 0.07 2.04
C SER A 262 17.54 -0.20 1.13
N SER A 263 17.52 -1.41 0.59
CA SER A 263 16.39 -1.98 -0.12
C SER A 263 15.13 -1.82 0.72
N ALA A 264 14.18 -1.00 0.25
CA ALA A 264 12.81 -1.07 0.70
C ALA A 264 12.29 -2.47 0.32
N LEU A 265 12.31 -3.40 1.27
CA LEU A 265 11.41 -4.55 1.19
C LEU A 265 10.00 -3.95 1.30
N ALA A 266 9.33 -3.79 0.16
CA ALA A 266 7.89 -3.82 0.15
C ALA A 266 7.50 -5.21 0.66
N LEU A 267 7.11 -5.31 1.93
CA LEU A 267 6.64 -6.55 2.52
C LEU A 267 5.22 -6.79 1.98
N LEU A 268 5.14 -7.49 0.85
CA LEU A 268 3.88 -8.04 0.37
C LEU A 268 3.60 -9.30 1.20
N ALA A 269 2.82 -9.16 2.28
CA ALA A 269 2.25 -10.32 2.97
C ALA A 269 1.02 -10.77 2.18
N CYS A 270 1.16 -11.87 1.42
CA CYS A 270 -0.02 -12.56 0.91
C CYS A 270 -0.59 -13.44 2.04
N LEU A 271 -1.83 -13.16 2.42
CA LEU A 271 -2.63 -13.89 3.38
C LEU A 271 -3.43 -14.98 2.65
N LEU A 272 -3.65 -16.14 3.28
CA LEU A 272 -4.52 -17.22 2.77
C LEU A 272 -5.66 -17.53 3.71
#